data_AF-A0A1P8KPN2-F1
#
_entry.id   AF-A0A1P8KPN2-F1
#
_cell.length_a   1.000
_cell.length_b   1.000
_cell.length_c   1.000
_cell.angle_alpha   90.00
_cell.angle_beta   90.00
_cell.angle_gamma   90.00
#
_symmetry.space_group_name_H-M   'P 1'
#
loop_
_entity.id
_entity.type
_entity.pdbx_description
1 polymer ?
#
loop_
_entity_poly.entity_id
_entity_poly.type
_entity_poly.pdbx_seq_one_letter_code
_entity_poly.pdbx_strand_id
1 'polypeptide(L)'
;MAHKEQIDFCEKVRELYPDYFKDTFVLDVGSLDINGNNQYLFERVKYIGVDIGEGKNVDIVQKAHELQFPEFTFDTIISTEMLEHDMYYEQSIKNMYRMLKSGGLFLFSCATEGRPEHGTRRSEPESAPLLQSDESWQDYYKNLVEDDIKITFGNDIEKYFYKYQFLVNKESHDLYFWGIKNGIYTKRNNLSHNIKNNHKELFNLLKFDEIYYLKQYLDIDKSIINPYEHFLNHGILEGRLPNKLAEDNSIFLNEIPFIKKILEYISELKNKLNIQKEENSNLNSTIQELSTQKDNLENEYNQKTQDIENLNKNMDEILNDLEIVKETKQLVIEEIEVEKEKNAKLVEENSNLNSTIQELSTQKDNLENEYNQKTQDIENLNKNMDEILNDLEIVKETKQLVIEEIEVEKEKNAKLVEENSNLNSTIQELSTQKDNLENEYNQKTQDIENLNKNMDEILNDLEIVKETKQLVIQEIEVEKEKNTKLVEENSSLTINIEELLSDIIHIKEMKK
;
A
#
# COMPACT_ATOMS: atom_id res chain seq x y z
N MET A 1 -21.12 43.96 -45.36
CA MET A 1 -21.91 45.16 -44.97
C MET A 1 -21.36 45.63 -43.64
N ALA A 2 -21.13 46.93 -43.43
CA ALA A 2 -20.73 47.42 -42.11
C ALA A 2 -21.89 47.18 -41.14
N HIS A 3 -21.83 46.07 -40.40
CA HIS A 3 -22.88 45.67 -39.49
C HIS A 3 -22.58 46.21 -38.09
N LYS A 4 -23.60 46.19 -37.24
CA LYS A 4 -23.58 46.92 -35.97
C LYS A 4 -22.42 46.48 -35.06
N GLU A 5 -22.13 45.19 -35.02
CA GLU A 5 -21.12 44.58 -34.17
C GLU A 5 -19.70 45.04 -34.55
N GLN A 6 -19.42 45.15 -35.86
CA GLN A 6 -18.17 45.69 -36.38
C GLN A 6 -18.02 47.19 -36.02
N ILE A 7 -19.10 47.96 -36.19
CA ILE A 7 -19.13 49.40 -35.84
C ILE A 7 -18.87 49.59 -34.35
N ASP A 8 -19.58 48.81 -33.51
CA ASP A 8 -19.45 48.85 -32.04
C ASP A 8 -18.02 48.47 -31.60
N PHE A 9 -17.38 47.50 -32.29
CA PHE A 9 -15.97 47.18 -32.06
C PHE A 9 -15.05 48.36 -32.39
N CYS A 10 -15.17 48.95 -33.58
CA CYS A 10 -14.32 50.06 -34.00
C CYS A 10 -14.49 51.29 -33.10
N GLU A 11 -15.73 51.59 -32.70
CA GLU A 11 -16.06 52.65 -31.75
C GLU A 11 -15.42 52.42 -30.39
N LYS A 12 -15.46 51.19 -29.88
CA LYS A 12 -14.79 50.83 -28.62
C LYS A 12 -13.27 51.02 -28.69
N VAL A 13 -12.65 50.68 -29.82
CA VAL A 13 -11.21 50.93 -30.03
C VAL A 13 -10.92 52.43 -30.06
N ARG A 14 -11.79 53.23 -30.70
CA ARG A 14 -11.70 54.69 -30.70
C ARG A 14 -11.81 55.29 -29.31
N GLU A 15 -12.75 54.83 -28.49
CA GLU A 15 -12.91 55.27 -27.10
C GLU A 15 -11.70 54.92 -26.25
N LEU A 16 -11.09 53.75 -26.47
CA LEU A 16 -9.89 53.32 -25.77
C LEU A 16 -8.65 54.11 -26.18
N TYR A 17 -8.55 54.53 -27.44
CA TYR A 17 -7.36 55.19 -27.97
C TYR A 17 -7.69 56.39 -28.89
N PRO A 18 -8.30 57.47 -28.37
CA PRO A 18 -8.84 58.57 -29.16
C PRO A 18 -7.78 59.32 -29.99
N ASP A 19 -6.53 59.33 -29.51
CA ASP A 19 -5.40 60.02 -30.13
C ASP A 19 -5.01 59.45 -31.52
N TYR A 20 -5.39 58.21 -31.85
CA TYR A 20 -5.14 57.63 -33.17
C TYR A 20 -6.21 57.98 -34.21
N PHE A 21 -7.33 58.57 -33.76
CA PHE A 21 -8.47 58.91 -34.60
C PHE A 21 -8.58 60.41 -34.90
N LYS A 22 -7.64 61.22 -34.39
CA LYS A 22 -7.70 62.67 -34.48
C LYS A 22 -6.36 63.28 -34.84
N ASP A 23 -6.36 64.18 -35.82
CA ASP A 23 -5.14 64.85 -36.30
C ASP A 23 -4.04 63.86 -36.78
N THR A 24 -4.46 62.70 -37.31
CA THR A 24 -3.61 61.58 -37.76
C THR A 24 -3.61 61.39 -39.29
N PHE A 25 -2.64 60.61 -39.79
CA PHE A 25 -2.64 60.10 -41.15
C PHE A 25 -3.07 58.63 -41.18
N VAL A 26 -4.19 58.36 -41.87
CA VAL A 26 -4.90 57.09 -41.84
C VAL A 26 -4.82 56.40 -43.19
N LEU A 27 -4.61 55.08 -43.16
CA LEU A 27 -4.81 54.19 -44.30
C LEU A 27 -5.98 53.24 -44.01
N ASP A 28 -6.97 53.20 -44.90
CA ASP A 28 -8.09 52.27 -44.88
C ASP A 28 -7.93 51.29 -46.04
N VAL A 29 -7.85 49.98 -45.75
CA VAL A 29 -7.50 48.94 -46.73
C VAL A 29 -8.69 48.00 -46.93
N GLY A 30 -9.18 47.89 -48.16
CA GLY A 30 -10.53 47.36 -48.44
C GLY A 30 -11.60 48.44 -48.24
N SER A 31 -11.32 49.66 -48.72
CA SER A 31 -12.07 50.85 -48.33
C SER A 31 -13.33 51.12 -49.14
N LEU A 32 -13.66 50.32 -50.16
CA LEU A 32 -14.81 50.58 -51.02
C LEU A 32 -16.11 50.66 -50.20
N ASP A 33 -16.76 51.83 -50.26
CA ASP A 33 -18.02 52.05 -49.57
C ASP A 33 -19.19 51.47 -50.37
N ILE A 34 -19.53 50.21 -50.03
CA ILE A 34 -20.73 49.53 -50.52
C ILE A 34 -21.91 49.81 -49.59
N ASN A 35 -21.71 49.61 -48.28
CA ASN A 35 -22.76 49.68 -47.25
C ASN A 35 -22.28 50.37 -45.97
N GLY A 36 -21.37 51.33 -46.08
CA GLY A 36 -20.70 51.97 -44.95
C GLY A 36 -19.19 51.99 -45.14
N ASN A 37 -18.54 52.95 -44.48
CA ASN A 37 -17.08 53.15 -44.51
C ASN A 37 -16.57 53.50 -43.11
N ASN A 38 -15.25 53.58 -42.94
CA ASN A 38 -14.62 53.84 -41.65
C ASN A 38 -14.39 55.33 -41.33
N GLN A 39 -14.75 56.27 -42.22
CA GLN A 39 -14.46 57.71 -42.02
C GLN A 39 -15.17 58.32 -40.80
N TYR A 40 -16.33 57.79 -40.39
CA TYR A 40 -17.08 58.27 -39.21
C TYR A 40 -16.28 58.21 -37.91
N LEU A 41 -15.23 57.40 -37.86
CA LEU A 41 -14.36 57.26 -36.70
C LEU A 41 -13.42 58.46 -36.53
N PHE A 42 -13.10 59.19 -37.61
CA PHE A 42 -11.95 60.09 -37.67
C PHE A 42 -12.30 61.58 -37.71
N GLU A 43 -11.46 62.41 -37.06
CA GLU A 43 -11.62 63.87 -36.99
C GLU A 43 -10.32 64.59 -37.41
N ARG A 44 -10.40 65.54 -38.37
CA ARG A 44 -9.25 66.32 -38.87
C ARG A 44 -8.04 65.47 -39.29
N VAL A 45 -8.31 64.34 -39.93
CA VAL A 45 -7.27 63.45 -40.42
C VAL A 45 -6.93 63.73 -41.88
N LYS A 46 -5.77 63.23 -42.32
CA LYS A 46 -5.58 62.88 -43.72
C LYS A 46 -5.98 61.41 -43.87
N TYR A 47 -6.91 61.09 -44.76
CA TYR A 47 -7.44 59.74 -44.97
C TYR A 47 -7.09 59.28 -46.38
N ILE A 48 -6.59 58.05 -46.52
CA ILE A 48 -6.39 57.40 -47.81
C ILE A 48 -7.10 56.06 -47.78
N GLY A 49 -8.09 55.90 -48.66
CA GLY A 49 -8.73 54.62 -48.93
C GLY A 49 -8.03 53.86 -50.06
N VAL A 50 -7.81 52.57 -49.85
CA VAL A 50 -7.27 51.65 -50.86
C VAL A 50 -8.23 50.50 -51.07
N ASP A 51 -8.49 50.17 -52.33
CA ASP A 51 -9.18 48.95 -52.73
C ASP A 51 -8.62 48.42 -54.05
N ILE A 52 -9.04 47.24 -54.50
CA ILE A 52 -8.60 46.64 -55.76
C ILE A 52 -9.35 47.17 -56.99
N GLY A 53 -10.35 48.02 -56.78
CA GLY A 53 -11.14 48.64 -57.85
C GLY A 53 -11.59 50.06 -57.51
N GLU A 54 -11.97 50.83 -58.53
CA GLU A 54 -12.47 52.19 -58.35
C GLU A 54 -13.85 52.21 -57.67
N GLY A 55 -14.09 53.19 -56.81
CA GLY A 55 -15.41 53.45 -56.26
C GLY A 55 -15.42 54.48 -55.14
N LYS A 56 -16.54 54.54 -54.40
CA LYS A 56 -16.67 55.48 -53.28
C LYS A 56 -15.69 55.13 -52.16
N ASN A 57 -15.08 56.14 -51.55
CA ASN A 57 -14.09 55.99 -50.49
C ASN A 57 -12.78 55.28 -50.92
N VAL A 58 -12.50 55.21 -52.22
CA VAL A 58 -11.22 54.68 -52.75
C VAL A 58 -10.41 55.82 -53.38
N ASP A 59 -9.23 56.08 -52.84
CA ASP A 59 -8.27 57.06 -53.37
C ASP A 59 -7.22 56.39 -54.27
N ILE A 60 -6.88 55.12 -53.99
CA ILE A 60 -5.86 54.35 -54.70
C ILE A 60 -6.40 52.96 -55.03
N VAL A 61 -6.27 52.57 -56.29
CA VAL A 61 -6.66 51.24 -56.78
C VAL A 61 -5.44 50.34 -56.84
N GLN A 62 -5.25 49.50 -55.82
CA GLN A 62 -4.10 48.60 -55.71
C GLN A 62 -4.34 47.47 -54.69
N LYS A 63 -3.72 46.31 -54.93
CA LYS A 63 -3.74 45.19 -53.97
C LYS A 63 -2.95 45.56 -52.70
N ALA A 64 -3.46 45.17 -51.54
CA ALA A 64 -2.87 45.53 -50.25
C ALA A 64 -1.41 45.07 -50.10
N HIS A 65 -1.08 43.84 -50.51
CA HIS A 65 0.29 43.31 -50.51
C HIS A 65 1.23 43.96 -51.54
N GLU A 66 0.72 44.74 -52.49
CA GLU A 66 1.51 45.43 -53.52
C GLU A 66 1.75 46.92 -53.20
N LEU A 67 1.09 47.47 -52.19
CA LEU A 67 1.22 48.89 -51.81
C LEU A 67 2.68 49.27 -51.50
N GLN A 68 3.13 50.38 -52.10
CA GLN A 68 4.54 50.82 -52.05
C GLN A 68 4.77 52.09 -51.22
N PHE A 69 3.87 52.44 -50.30
CA PHE A 69 4.15 53.54 -49.39
C PHE A 69 5.42 53.26 -48.58
N PRO A 70 6.22 54.30 -48.23
CA PRO A 70 7.38 54.12 -47.36
C PRO A 70 7.01 53.47 -46.03
N GLU A 71 7.98 52.83 -45.40
CA GLU A 71 7.80 52.31 -44.04
C GLU A 71 7.49 53.45 -43.07
N PHE A 72 6.75 53.15 -41.99
CA PHE A 72 6.42 54.13 -40.95
C PHE A 72 5.69 55.40 -41.46
N THR A 73 4.79 55.22 -42.43
CA THR A 73 4.03 56.31 -43.05
C THR A 73 2.79 56.68 -42.26
N PHE A 74 1.99 55.69 -41.85
CA PHE A 74 0.65 55.93 -41.31
C PHE A 74 0.63 55.85 -39.79
N ASP A 75 -0.13 56.74 -39.18
CA ASP A 75 -0.39 56.75 -37.75
C ASP A 75 -1.37 55.64 -37.37
N THR A 76 -2.36 55.40 -38.24
CA THR A 76 -3.40 54.37 -38.07
C THR A 76 -3.61 53.63 -39.38
N ILE A 77 -3.70 52.31 -39.32
CA ILE A 77 -4.13 51.48 -40.44
C ILE A 77 -5.33 50.66 -39.99
N ILE A 78 -6.41 50.71 -40.78
CA ILE A 78 -7.66 49.99 -40.54
C ILE A 78 -8.01 49.15 -41.77
N SER A 79 -8.57 47.96 -41.54
CA SER A 79 -9.15 47.12 -42.59
C SER A 79 -10.32 46.36 -42.02
N THR A 80 -11.48 46.40 -42.67
CA THR A 80 -12.68 45.78 -42.11
C THR A 80 -13.39 44.94 -43.15
N GLU A 81 -13.67 43.67 -42.82
CA GLU A 81 -14.45 42.74 -43.65
C GLU A 81 -13.84 42.54 -45.05
N MET A 82 -12.51 42.42 -45.10
CA MET A 82 -11.77 42.25 -46.35
C MET A 82 -10.80 41.07 -46.33
N LEU A 83 -10.13 40.79 -45.20
CA LEU A 83 -9.04 39.81 -45.15
C LEU A 83 -9.48 38.36 -45.43
N GLU A 84 -10.72 38.02 -45.10
CA GLU A 84 -11.36 36.74 -45.46
C GLU A 84 -11.47 36.53 -46.97
N HIS A 85 -11.47 37.63 -47.72
CA HIS A 85 -11.48 37.64 -49.16
C HIS A 85 -10.09 37.81 -49.74
N ASP A 86 -9.02 37.95 -48.96
CA ASP A 86 -7.66 38.20 -49.47
C ASP A 86 -6.82 36.92 -49.52
N MET A 87 -6.57 36.37 -50.72
CA MET A 87 -5.74 35.16 -50.85
C MET A 87 -4.28 35.35 -50.48
N TYR A 88 -3.85 36.60 -50.34
CA TYR A 88 -2.53 37.02 -49.88
C TYR A 88 -2.62 37.75 -48.52
N TYR A 89 -3.62 37.43 -47.69
CA TYR A 89 -3.84 38.11 -46.40
C TYR A 89 -2.56 38.19 -45.56
N GLU A 90 -1.71 37.16 -45.55
CA GLU A 90 -0.45 37.17 -44.81
C GLU A 90 0.50 38.26 -45.32
N GLN A 91 0.67 38.38 -46.64
CA GLN A 91 1.52 39.39 -47.27
C GLN A 91 0.91 40.78 -47.10
N SER A 92 -0.41 40.91 -47.18
CA SER A 92 -1.14 42.16 -46.99
C SER A 92 -0.99 42.66 -45.56
N ILE A 93 -1.17 41.81 -44.54
CA ILE A 93 -0.95 42.13 -43.12
C ILE A 93 0.51 42.55 -42.88
N LYS A 94 1.49 41.82 -43.42
CA LYS A 94 2.91 42.19 -43.32
C LYS A 94 3.19 43.55 -43.94
N ASN A 95 2.60 43.84 -45.10
CA ASN A 95 2.80 45.12 -45.78
C ASN A 95 2.12 46.28 -45.04
N MET A 96 0.90 46.07 -44.52
CA MET A 96 0.24 47.02 -43.63
C MET A 96 1.10 47.30 -42.40
N TYR A 97 1.59 46.28 -41.72
CA TYR A 97 2.48 46.44 -40.57
C TYR A 97 3.75 47.23 -40.91
N ARG A 98 4.38 46.98 -42.07
CA ARG A 98 5.56 47.72 -42.55
C ARG A 98 5.26 49.22 -42.69
N MET A 99 4.12 49.57 -43.28
CA MET A 99 3.72 50.96 -43.52
C MET A 99 3.23 51.69 -42.27
N LEU A 100 2.85 50.96 -41.22
CA LEU A 100 2.44 51.51 -39.93
C LEU A 100 3.64 52.10 -39.18
N LYS A 101 3.48 53.29 -38.59
CA LYS A 101 4.49 53.90 -37.71
C LYS A 101 4.76 53.04 -36.48
N SER A 102 5.98 53.13 -35.95
CA SER A 102 6.26 52.67 -34.59
C SER A 102 5.30 53.35 -33.62
N GLY A 103 4.71 52.59 -32.71
CA GLY A 103 3.67 53.06 -31.81
C GLY A 103 2.33 53.40 -32.49
N GLY A 104 2.15 53.12 -33.79
CA GLY A 104 0.90 53.33 -34.51
C GLY A 104 -0.15 52.25 -34.23
N LEU A 105 -1.41 52.55 -34.50
CA LEU A 105 -2.55 51.65 -34.31
C LEU A 105 -2.83 50.84 -35.59
N PHE A 106 -2.81 49.51 -35.47
CA PHE A 106 -3.39 48.59 -36.45
C PHE A 106 -4.71 48.05 -35.91
N LEU A 107 -5.78 48.08 -36.69
CA LEU A 107 -7.02 47.39 -36.31
C LEU A 107 -7.69 46.73 -37.51
N PHE A 108 -8.29 45.57 -37.30
CA PHE A 108 -9.09 44.93 -38.33
C PHE A 108 -10.29 44.14 -37.80
N SER A 109 -11.23 43.89 -38.71
CA SER A 109 -12.26 42.85 -38.59
C SER A 109 -12.23 41.94 -39.81
N CYS A 110 -12.55 40.67 -39.62
CA CYS A 110 -12.79 39.73 -40.72
C CYS A 110 -13.64 38.55 -40.25
N ALA A 111 -14.29 37.86 -41.19
CA ALA A 111 -14.97 36.61 -40.93
C ALA A 111 -14.08 35.55 -40.25
N THR A 112 -14.63 34.85 -39.24
CA THR A 112 -13.98 33.73 -38.55
C THR A 112 -14.84 32.48 -38.51
N GLU A 113 -14.37 31.47 -37.79
CA GLU A 113 -15.02 30.16 -37.72
C GLU A 113 -16.53 30.26 -37.40
N GLY A 114 -17.33 29.60 -38.24
CA GLY A 114 -18.79 29.58 -38.16
C GLY A 114 -19.49 30.61 -39.05
N ARG A 115 -18.79 31.60 -39.62
CA ARG A 115 -19.42 32.54 -40.56
C ARG A 115 -19.69 31.87 -41.91
N PRO A 116 -20.91 31.97 -42.46
CA PRO A 116 -21.18 31.46 -43.81
C PRO A 116 -20.34 32.16 -44.87
N GLU A 117 -19.91 31.39 -45.87
CA GLU A 117 -19.25 31.92 -47.07
C GLU A 117 -20.15 32.98 -47.74
N HIS A 118 -19.55 34.10 -48.10
CA HIS A 118 -20.18 35.20 -48.82
C HIS A 118 -19.19 35.80 -49.82
N GLY A 119 -19.62 36.70 -50.70
CA GLY A 119 -18.73 37.37 -51.66
C GLY A 119 -18.17 36.50 -52.78
N THR A 120 -18.49 35.20 -52.82
CA THR A 120 -18.07 34.29 -53.89
C THR A 120 -19.22 34.01 -54.87
N ARG A 121 -18.90 33.46 -56.04
CA ARG A 121 -19.94 33.05 -57.01
C ARG A 121 -20.88 31.95 -56.51
N ARG A 122 -20.47 31.23 -55.45
CA ARG A 122 -21.24 30.14 -54.84
C ARG A 122 -22.25 30.64 -53.79
N SER A 123 -22.16 31.91 -53.40
CA SER A 123 -22.89 32.52 -52.30
C SER A 123 -23.54 33.83 -52.74
N GLU A 124 -23.04 34.96 -52.25
CA GLU A 124 -23.53 36.33 -52.47
C GLU A 124 -22.44 37.14 -53.19
N PRO A 125 -22.24 36.99 -54.51
CA PRO A 125 -21.15 37.64 -55.25
C PRO A 125 -21.22 39.18 -55.20
N GLU A 126 -22.40 39.76 -54.98
CA GLU A 126 -22.62 41.19 -54.78
C GLU A 126 -21.99 41.74 -53.50
N SER A 127 -21.66 40.88 -52.52
CA SER A 127 -21.01 41.26 -51.27
C SER A 127 -19.51 41.53 -51.46
N ALA A 128 -18.89 41.02 -52.53
CA ALA A 128 -17.52 41.34 -52.94
C ALA A 128 -17.45 41.56 -54.47
N PRO A 129 -18.07 42.64 -54.98
CA PRO A 129 -18.32 42.83 -56.41
C PRO A 129 -17.02 43.03 -57.21
N LEU A 130 -15.98 43.59 -56.59
CA LEU A 130 -14.69 43.84 -57.23
C LEU A 130 -13.88 42.57 -57.52
N LEU A 131 -14.19 41.46 -56.85
CA LEU A 131 -13.51 40.18 -57.05
C LEU A 131 -14.09 39.37 -58.21
N GLN A 132 -15.32 39.66 -58.62
CA GLN A 132 -16.06 38.85 -59.60
C GLN A 132 -15.46 38.88 -61.02
N SER A 133 -14.59 39.85 -61.30
CA SER A 133 -13.87 39.98 -62.56
C SER A 133 -12.48 39.34 -62.54
N ASP A 134 -11.99 38.87 -61.38
CA ASP A 134 -10.69 38.21 -61.25
C ASP A 134 -10.89 36.69 -61.16
N GLU A 135 -10.53 35.98 -62.23
CA GLU A 135 -10.74 34.53 -62.31
C GLU A 135 -10.04 33.75 -61.19
N SER A 136 -8.91 34.27 -60.69
CA SER A 136 -8.13 33.65 -59.64
C SER A 136 -8.72 33.89 -58.25
N TRP A 137 -9.47 34.98 -58.07
CA TRP A 137 -9.87 35.49 -56.75
C TRP A 137 -11.37 35.39 -56.47
N GLN A 138 -12.22 35.41 -57.51
CA GLN A 138 -13.69 35.40 -57.42
C GLN A 138 -14.32 34.29 -56.56
N ASP A 139 -13.57 33.22 -56.30
CA ASP A 139 -14.02 32.04 -55.56
C ASP A 139 -13.19 31.75 -54.29
N TYR A 140 -12.20 32.59 -53.99
CA TYR A 140 -11.43 32.50 -52.77
C TYR A 140 -12.22 33.08 -51.60
N TYR A 141 -12.28 32.34 -50.51
CA TYR A 141 -12.84 32.76 -49.24
C TYR A 141 -12.21 31.93 -48.12
N LYS A 142 -11.79 32.59 -47.04
CA LYS A 142 -11.26 31.92 -45.85
C LYS A 142 -11.76 32.61 -44.59
N ASN A 143 -12.49 31.87 -43.75
CA ASN A 143 -12.71 32.26 -42.36
C ASN A 143 -11.37 32.20 -41.63
N LEU A 144 -10.84 33.36 -41.25
CA LEU A 144 -9.55 33.48 -40.57
C LEU A 144 -9.71 33.30 -39.08
N VAL A 145 -8.81 32.56 -38.45
CA VAL A 145 -8.75 32.40 -36.99
C VAL A 145 -7.54 33.14 -36.42
N GLU A 146 -7.53 33.34 -35.10
CA GLU A 146 -6.43 34.01 -34.39
C GLU A 146 -5.06 33.41 -34.74
N ASP A 147 -4.97 32.08 -34.88
CA ASP A 147 -3.74 31.38 -35.21
C ASP A 147 -3.21 31.71 -36.62
N ASP A 148 -4.09 31.96 -37.61
CA ASP A 148 -3.66 32.39 -38.95
C ASP A 148 -2.92 33.74 -38.88
N ILE A 149 -3.39 34.63 -38.01
CA ILE A 149 -2.80 35.95 -37.79
C ILE A 149 -1.49 35.82 -37.03
N LYS A 150 -1.42 34.98 -36.00
CA LYS A 150 -0.17 34.70 -35.27
C LYS A 150 0.90 34.10 -36.16
N ILE A 151 0.54 33.14 -37.03
CA ILE A 151 1.46 32.51 -37.98
C ILE A 151 2.05 33.54 -38.93
N THR A 152 1.27 34.55 -39.35
CA THR A 152 1.76 35.67 -40.17
C THR A 152 2.96 36.37 -39.52
N PHE A 153 3.00 36.45 -38.19
CA PHE A 153 4.08 37.01 -37.39
C PHE A 153 5.05 35.97 -36.81
N GLY A 154 5.10 34.76 -37.38
CA GLY A 154 6.00 33.69 -36.94
C GLY A 154 5.67 33.14 -35.55
N ASN A 155 4.40 33.26 -35.11
CA ASN A 155 3.91 32.92 -33.76
C ASN A 155 4.53 33.74 -32.62
N ASP A 156 5.14 34.89 -32.94
CA ASP A 156 5.76 35.81 -31.97
C ASP A 156 5.10 37.20 -32.04
N ILE A 157 3.77 37.28 -32.06
CA ILE A 157 3.03 38.55 -32.29
C ILE A 157 3.38 39.64 -31.26
N GLU A 158 3.79 39.26 -30.05
CA GLU A 158 4.26 40.10 -28.96
C GLU A 158 5.55 40.87 -29.33
N LYS A 159 6.38 40.32 -30.24
CA LYS A 159 7.56 41.03 -30.79
C LYS A 159 7.18 42.16 -31.74
N TYR A 160 5.94 42.16 -32.25
CA TYR A 160 5.46 43.14 -33.23
C TYR A 160 4.57 44.21 -32.59
N PHE A 161 3.80 43.86 -31.57
CA PHE A 161 2.86 44.75 -30.87
C PHE A 161 3.05 44.69 -29.35
N TYR A 162 3.29 45.83 -28.69
CA TYR A 162 3.47 45.85 -27.22
C TYR A 162 2.14 45.68 -26.48
N LYS A 163 1.04 46.00 -27.17
CA LYS A 163 -0.31 45.87 -26.64
C LYS A 163 -1.23 45.54 -27.80
N TYR A 164 -1.96 44.44 -27.70
CA TYR A 164 -2.93 44.02 -28.70
C TYR A 164 -4.03 43.19 -28.04
N GLN A 165 -5.10 42.93 -28.78
CA GLN A 165 -6.18 42.06 -28.34
C GLN A 165 -6.86 41.41 -29.54
N PHE A 166 -7.14 40.11 -29.41
CA PHE A 166 -8.11 39.41 -30.25
C PHE A 166 -9.44 39.30 -29.52
N LEU A 167 -10.54 39.46 -30.25
CA LEU A 167 -11.90 39.28 -29.76
C LEU A 167 -12.68 38.51 -30.84
N VAL A 168 -13.39 37.46 -30.45
CA VAL A 168 -14.30 36.75 -31.35
C VAL A 168 -15.73 37.11 -30.97
N ASN A 169 -16.49 37.67 -31.91
CA ASN A 169 -17.93 37.85 -31.76
C ASN A 169 -18.64 36.59 -32.22
N LYS A 170 -19.37 35.93 -31.30
CA LYS A 170 -20.07 34.67 -31.58
C LYS A 170 -21.39 34.84 -32.33
N GLU A 171 -21.95 36.04 -32.37
CA GLU A 171 -23.20 36.33 -33.07
C GLU A 171 -22.95 36.63 -34.54
N SER A 172 -22.00 37.52 -34.83
CA SER A 172 -21.62 37.85 -36.21
C SER A 172 -20.61 36.86 -36.81
N HIS A 173 -19.93 36.07 -35.98
CA HIS A 173 -18.81 35.21 -36.35
C HIS A 173 -17.63 35.97 -36.94
N ASP A 174 -17.23 37.04 -36.26
CA ASP A 174 -16.07 37.85 -36.66
C ASP A 174 -14.91 37.72 -35.69
N LEU A 175 -13.72 37.70 -36.27
CA LEU A 175 -12.48 37.95 -35.57
C LEU A 175 -12.17 39.43 -35.64
N TYR A 176 -12.05 40.04 -34.46
CA TYR A 176 -11.61 41.41 -34.30
C TYR A 176 -10.21 41.45 -33.71
N PHE A 177 -9.43 42.40 -34.19
CA PHE A 177 -8.09 42.67 -33.69
C PHE A 177 -7.82 44.16 -33.61
N TRP A 178 -7.12 44.57 -32.55
CA TRP A 178 -6.37 45.81 -32.55
C TRP A 178 -5.01 45.58 -31.92
N GLY A 179 -4.00 46.32 -32.38
CA GLY A 179 -2.64 46.24 -31.89
C GLY A 179 -1.89 47.56 -32.05
N ILE A 180 -1.16 47.96 -31.01
CA ILE A 180 -0.24 49.09 -31.08
C ILE A 180 1.16 48.58 -31.39
N LYS A 181 1.70 48.99 -32.54
CA LYS A 181 2.99 48.54 -33.05
C LYS A 181 4.11 48.88 -32.08
N ASN A 182 5.05 47.96 -31.88
CA ASN A 182 6.24 48.18 -31.06
C ASN A 182 7.04 49.43 -31.51
N GLY A 183 7.49 50.21 -30.53
CA GLY A 183 8.31 51.40 -30.70
C GLY A 183 7.65 52.70 -30.26
N ILE A 184 8.35 53.82 -30.47
CA ILE A 184 7.94 55.15 -29.98
C ILE A 184 7.10 55.86 -31.05
N TYR A 185 5.89 56.28 -30.67
CA TYR A 185 5.00 57.06 -31.53
C TYR A 185 5.44 58.51 -31.70
N THR A 186 5.42 59.03 -32.93
CA THR A 186 5.80 60.42 -33.25
C THR A 186 4.75 61.13 -34.12
N LYS A 187 4.16 62.22 -33.57
CA LYS A 187 3.16 63.07 -34.26
C LYS A 187 3.83 64.02 -35.27
N ARG A 188 3.13 64.39 -36.36
CA ARG A 188 3.63 65.32 -37.42
C ARG A 188 3.31 66.80 -37.09
N ASN A 189 4.13 67.75 -37.58
CA ASN A 189 4.15 69.16 -37.11
C ASN A 189 3.97 70.30 -38.16
N ASN A 190 3.50 70.09 -39.40
CA ASN A 190 3.63 71.07 -40.49
C ASN A 190 2.33 71.64 -41.11
N LEU A 191 2.14 72.97 -40.97
CA LEU A 191 0.98 73.83 -41.38
C LEU A 191 1.32 74.87 -42.49
N SER A 192 1.90 74.48 -43.63
CA SER A 192 2.40 75.44 -44.65
C SER A 192 1.42 75.75 -45.80
N HIS A 193 0.41 76.60 -45.60
CA HIS A 193 -0.58 76.92 -46.66
C HIS A 193 -1.00 78.39 -46.87
N ASN A 194 -0.27 79.41 -46.39
CA ASN A 194 -0.70 80.81 -46.61
C ASN A 194 0.45 81.78 -46.95
N ILE A 195 0.32 82.49 -48.10
CA ILE A 195 0.53 83.94 -48.35
C ILE A 195 0.92 84.22 -49.82
N LYS A 196 0.22 85.16 -50.51
CA LYS A 196 0.64 85.81 -51.77
C LYS A 196 0.15 87.28 -51.92
N ASN A 197 1.03 88.11 -52.51
CA ASN A 197 0.86 89.29 -53.39
C ASN A 197 0.74 90.74 -52.83
N ASN A 198 1.77 91.56 -53.09
CA ASN A 198 1.70 92.98 -53.56
C ASN A 198 3.12 93.56 -53.84
N HIS A 199 3.59 93.66 -55.09
CA HIS A 199 4.99 94.06 -55.41
C HIS A 199 5.17 95.24 -56.38
N LYS A 200 4.11 95.84 -56.92
CA LYS A 200 4.23 96.73 -58.11
C LYS A 200 4.89 98.10 -57.83
N GLU A 201 4.77 98.64 -56.62
CA GLU A 201 5.42 99.92 -56.23
C GLU A 201 6.89 99.75 -55.80
N LEU A 202 7.21 98.60 -55.19
CA LEU A 202 8.59 98.26 -54.77
C LEU A 202 9.55 98.18 -55.96
N PHE A 203 9.06 97.69 -57.11
CA PHE A 203 9.86 97.51 -58.33
C PHE A 203 10.41 98.81 -58.92
N ASN A 204 9.76 99.96 -58.69
CA ASN A 204 10.27 101.25 -59.21
C ASN A 204 11.36 101.86 -58.32
N LEU A 205 11.32 101.62 -57.01
CA LEU A 205 12.35 102.08 -56.06
C LEU A 205 13.66 101.28 -56.19
N LEU A 206 13.58 100.03 -56.67
CA LEU A 206 14.70 99.10 -56.83
C LEU A 206 15.46 99.23 -58.16
N LYS A 207 15.09 100.17 -59.05
CA LYS A 207 15.80 100.35 -60.32
C LYS A 207 17.24 100.79 -60.10
N PHE A 208 18.20 99.96 -60.46
CA PHE A 208 19.61 100.29 -60.28
C PHE A 208 20.08 101.36 -61.29
N ASP A 209 20.79 102.36 -60.78
CA ASP A 209 21.48 103.40 -61.55
C ASP A 209 22.98 103.25 -61.29
N GLU A 210 23.67 102.63 -62.25
CA GLU A 210 25.09 102.33 -62.17
C GLU A 210 25.96 103.59 -62.00
N ILE A 211 25.61 104.68 -62.69
CA ILE A 211 26.37 105.93 -62.65
C ILE A 211 26.25 106.54 -61.25
N TYR A 212 25.04 106.57 -60.69
CA TYR A 212 24.84 107.00 -59.31
C TYR A 212 25.61 106.11 -58.33
N TYR A 213 25.48 104.79 -58.47
CA TYR A 213 26.03 103.83 -57.53
C TYR A 213 27.57 103.90 -57.47
N LEU A 214 28.24 103.98 -58.62
CA LEU A 214 29.68 104.14 -58.70
C LEU A 214 30.17 105.48 -58.15
N LYS A 215 29.43 106.56 -58.44
CA LYS A 215 29.75 107.90 -57.91
C LYS A 215 29.62 107.98 -56.40
N GLN A 216 28.62 107.30 -55.82
CA GLN A 216 28.35 107.30 -54.40
C GLN A 216 29.26 106.34 -53.63
N TYR A 217 29.57 105.19 -54.22
CA TYR A 217 30.33 104.09 -53.61
C TYR A 217 31.68 103.90 -54.32
N LEU A 218 32.60 104.83 -54.02
CA LEU A 218 33.95 104.90 -54.59
C LEU A 218 34.79 103.63 -54.38
N ASP A 219 34.48 102.84 -53.35
CA ASP A 219 35.11 101.55 -53.10
C ASP A 219 34.72 100.50 -54.15
N ILE A 220 33.50 100.58 -54.69
CA ILE A 220 33.05 99.74 -55.80
C ILE A 220 33.57 100.25 -57.14
N ASP A 221 33.63 101.57 -57.34
CA ASP A 221 34.21 102.20 -58.55
C ASP A 221 35.69 101.87 -58.77
N LYS A 222 36.45 101.75 -57.68
CA LYS A 222 37.86 101.34 -57.72
C LYS A 222 38.06 99.83 -57.74
N SER A 223 36.98 99.06 -57.68
CA SER A 223 37.01 97.60 -57.72
C SER A 223 36.85 97.06 -59.15
N ILE A 224 37.12 95.77 -59.35
CA ILE A 224 36.85 95.06 -60.62
C ILE A 224 35.42 94.47 -60.61
N ILE A 225 34.64 94.70 -59.56
CA ILE A 225 33.35 94.06 -59.33
C ILE A 225 32.25 94.81 -60.11
N ASN A 226 31.36 94.06 -60.77
CA ASN A 226 30.21 94.65 -61.43
C ASN A 226 29.31 95.35 -60.38
N PRO A 227 29.00 96.65 -60.52
CA PRO A 227 28.28 97.41 -59.51
C PRO A 227 26.86 96.90 -59.25
N TYR A 228 26.18 96.40 -60.29
CA TYR A 228 24.85 95.82 -60.19
C TYR A 228 24.87 94.50 -59.44
N GLU A 229 25.81 93.61 -59.76
CA GLU A 229 25.97 92.35 -59.03
C GLU A 229 26.34 92.58 -57.56
N HIS A 230 27.21 93.55 -57.29
CA HIS A 230 27.53 93.94 -55.92
C HIS A 230 26.26 94.38 -55.18
N PHE A 231 25.46 95.26 -55.79
CA PHE A 231 24.24 95.75 -55.16
C PHE A 231 23.27 94.63 -54.78
N LEU A 232 23.04 93.66 -55.69
CA LEU A 232 22.14 92.54 -55.43
C LEU A 232 22.64 91.59 -54.35
N ASN A 233 23.93 91.25 -54.37
CA ASN A 233 24.48 90.21 -53.50
C ASN A 233 24.90 90.75 -52.11
N HIS A 234 25.29 92.01 -52.05
CA HIS A 234 25.90 92.61 -50.85
C HIS A 234 25.31 93.98 -50.52
N GLY A 235 25.16 94.85 -51.52
CA GLY A 235 24.78 96.25 -51.31
C GLY A 235 23.44 96.46 -50.59
N ILE A 236 22.44 95.62 -50.81
CA ILE A 236 21.16 95.67 -50.08
C ILE A 236 21.37 95.43 -48.57
N LEU A 237 22.17 94.44 -48.21
CA LEU A 237 22.47 94.10 -46.81
C LEU A 237 23.33 95.15 -46.13
N GLU A 238 24.20 95.81 -46.90
CA GLU A 238 25.04 96.91 -46.45
C GLU A 238 24.29 98.25 -46.35
N GLY A 239 23.01 98.30 -46.75
CA GLY A 239 22.21 99.52 -46.74
C GLY A 239 22.58 100.52 -47.84
N ARG A 240 23.27 100.07 -48.90
CA ARG A 240 23.60 100.90 -50.05
C ARG A 240 22.38 101.12 -50.93
N LEU A 241 22.26 102.30 -51.50
CA LEU A 241 21.08 102.73 -52.25
C LEU A 241 21.33 102.59 -53.75
N PRO A 242 20.37 102.03 -54.52
CA PRO A 242 20.59 101.70 -55.93
C PRO A 242 20.62 102.91 -56.88
N ASN A 243 20.05 104.04 -56.48
CA ASN A 243 19.86 105.21 -57.35
C ASN A 243 19.61 106.49 -56.53
N LYS A 244 19.66 107.64 -57.20
CA LYS A 244 19.42 108.96 -56.58
C LYS A 244 18.01 109.10 -55.99
N LEU A 245 17.00 108.47 -56.60
CA LEU A 245 15.62 108.48 -56.11
C LEU A 245 15.49 107.77 -54.75
N ALA A 246 16.23 106.67 -54.54
CA ALA A 246 16.29 105.93 -53.29
C ALA A 246 17.06 106.70 -52.22
N GLU A 247 18.05 107.51 -52.60
CA GLU A 247 18.74 108.46 -51.72
C GLU A 247 17.82 109.58 -51.25
N ASP A 248 17.15 110.24 -52.19
CA ASP A 248 16.24 111.36 -51.92
C ASP A 248 15.03 110.90 -51.08
N ASN A 249 14.66 109.62 -51.17
CA ASN A 249 13.61 108.98 -50.37
C ASN A 249 14.15 108.09 -49.24
N SER A 250 15.43 108.18 -48.88
CA SER A 250 16.06 107.31 -47.86
C SER A 250 15.43 107.47 -46.47
N ILE A 251 14.98 108.67 -46.14
CA ILE A 251 14.20 108.96 -44.93
C ILE A 251 12.78 108.39 -45.05
N PHE A 252 12.17 108.50 -46.23
CA PHE A 252 10.85 107.94 -46.52
C PHE A 252 10.84 106.40 -46.42
N LEU A 253 11.93 105.69 -46.72
CA LEU A 253 11.99 104.23 -46.60
C LEU A 253 11.73 103.73 -45.16
N ASN A 254 12.20 104.46 -44.14
CA ASN A 254 11.91 104.13 -42.73
C ASN A 254 10.55 104.66 -42.25
N GLU A 255 10.00 105.68 -42.92
CA GLU A 255 8.67 106.24 -42.63
C GLU A 255 7.54 105.59 -43.43
N ILE A 256 7.85 104.74 -44.42
CA ILE A 256 6.87 103.89 -45.11
C ILE A 256 6.25 102.97 -44.04
N PRO A 257 4.93 103.11 -43.75
CA PRO A 257 4.28 102.36 -42.68
C PRO A 257 4.46 100.85 -42.80
N PHE A 258 4.60 100.36 -44.03
CA PHE A 258 4.86 98.96 -44.33
C PHE A 258 6.25 98.48 -43.86
N ILE A 259 7.31 99.27 -44.08
CA ILE A 259 8.68 98.91 -43.67
C ILE A 259 8.82 98.98 -42.15
N LYS A 260 8.25 99.99 -41.49
CA LYS A 260 8.22 100.07 -40.03
C LYS A 260 7.52 98.87 -39.40
N LYS A 261 6.37 98.46 -39.95
CA LYS A 261 5.64 97.26 -39.50
C LYS A 261 6.45 95.98 -39.71
N ILE A 262 7.22 95.89 -40.80
CA ILE A 262 8.15 94.77 -41.03
C ILE A 262 9.27 94.75 -39.97
N LEU A 263 9.87 95.89 -39.65
CA LEU A 263 10.94 95.95 -38.65
C LEU A 263 10.45 95.63 -37.23
N GLU A 264 9.27 96.11 -36.86
CA GLU A 264 8.60 95.74 -35.60
C GLU A 264 8.33 94.23 -35.55
N TYR A 265 7.81 93.66 -36.64
CA TYR A 265 7.57 92.22 -36.75
C TYR A 265 8.87 91.40 -36.68
N ILE A 266 9.96 91.86 -37.30
CA ILE A 266 11.29 91.22 -37.21
C ILE A 266 11.80 91.25 -35.76
N SER A 267 11.58 92.34 -35.02
CA SER A 267 11.96 92.44 -33.61
C SER A 267 11.17 91.45 -32.74
N GLU A 268 9.85 91.36 -32.95
CA GLU A 268 9.00 90.36 -32.28
C GLU A 268 9.45 88.92 -32.58
N LEU A 269 9.77 88.63 -33.84
CA LEU A 269 10.26 87.32 -34.24
C LEU A 269 11.60 86.97 -33.58
N LYS A 270 12.52 87.93 -33.44
CA LYS A 270 13.79 87.73 -32.73
C LYS A 270 13.58 87.43 -31.25
N ASN A 271 12.67 88.13 -30.58
CA ASN A 271 12.32 87.85 -29.19
C ASN A 271 11.71 86.46 -29.03
N LYS A 272 10.76 86.08 -29.89
CA LYS A 272 10.19 84.72 -29.89
C LYS A 272 11.25 83.65 -30.12
N LEU A 273 12.18 83.89 -31.05
CA LEU A 273 13.29 82.97 -31.31
C LEU A 273 14.19 82.79 -30.09
N ASN A 274 14.47 83.85 -29.34
CA ASN A 274 15.29 83.77 -28.13
C ASN A 274 14.58 82.99 -27.00
N ILE A 275 13.29 83.26 -26.76
CA ILE A 275 12.48 82.51 -25.80
C ILE A 275 12.49 81.01 -26.16
N GLN A 276 12.26 80.70 -27.44
CA GLN A 276 12.23 79.33 -27.91
C GLN A 276 13.60 78.62 -27.79
N LYS A 277 14.71 79.35 -27.92
CA LYS A 277 16.05 78.79 -27.67
C LYS A 277 16.27 78.44 -26.20
N GLU A 278 15.79 79.29 -25.29
CA GLU A 278 15.89 79.05 -23.85
C GLU A 278 15.01 77.85 -23.43
N GLU A 279 13.79 77.78 -23.94
CA GLU A 279 12.89 76.63 -23.76
C GLU A 279 13.52 75.33 -24.28
N ASN A 280 14.13 75.35 -25.46
CA ASN A 280 14.83 74.19 -26.01
C ASN A 280 16.04 73.77 -25.16
N SER A 281 16.76 74.73 -24.58
CA SER A 281 17.88 74.43 -23.67
C SER A 281 17.39 73.72 -22.41
N ASN A 282 16.29 74.21 -21.82
CA ASN A 282 15.68 73.59 -20.65
C ASN A 282 15.15 72.19 -20.96
N LEU A 283 14.46 72.02 -22.10
CA LEU A 283 13.95 70.73 -22.55
C LEU A 283 15.07 69.71 -22.75
N ASN A 284 16.22 70.13 -23.32
CA ASN A 284 17.38 69.25 -23.47
C ASN A 284 17.94 68.79 -22.12
N SER A 285 17.97 69.65 -21.10
CA SER A 285 18.37 69.25 -19.74
C SER A 285 17.42 68.20 -19.17
N THR A 286 16.11 68.40 -19.31
CA THR A 286 15.10 67.43 -18.87
C THR A 286 15.22 66.09 -19.63
N ILE A 287 15.50 66.13 -20.93
CA ILE A 287 15.73 64.92 -21.73
C ILE A 287 16.94 64.14 -21.20
N GLN A 288 18.04 64.82 -20.84
CA GLN A 288 19.22 64.16 -20.28
C GLN A 288 18.94 63.51 -18.91
N GLU A 289 18.19 64.19 -18.04
CA GLU A 289 17.77 63.66 -16.75
C GLU A 289 16.88 62.41 -16.93
N LEU A 290 15.88 62.49 -17.81
CA LEU A 290 15.00 61.36 -18.12
C LEU A 290 15.75 60.20 -18.78
N SER A 291 16.73 60.48 -19.63
CA SER A 291 17.58 59.43 -20.21
C SER A 291 18.37 58.70 -19.13
N THR A 292 18.95 59.44 -18.18
CA THR A 292 19.68 58.85 -17.06
C THR A 292 18.77 58.00 -16.16
N GLN A 293 17.55 58.49 -15.88
CA GLN A 293 16.56 57.72 -15.13
C GLN A 293 16.13 56.45 -15.86
N LYS A 294 15.93 56.53 -17.17
CA LYS A 294 15.62 55.36 -18.00
C LYS A 294 16.73 54.32 -17.93
N ASP A 295 17.99 54.72 -18.09
CA ASP A 295 19.13 53.81 -18.05
C ASP A 295 19.26 53.12 -16.67
N ASN A 296 18.99 53.85 -15.59
CA ASN A 296 18.96 53.28 -14.24
C ASN A 296 17.84 52.25 -14.07
N LEU A 297 16.63 52.55 -14.56
CA LEU A 297 15.49 51.62 -14.52
C LEU A 297 15.75 50.39 -15.39
N GLU A 298 16.37 50.55 -16.55
CA GLU A 298 16.74 49.46 -17.44
C GLU A 298 17.77 48.52 -16.77
N ASN A 299 18.75 49.08 -16.07
CA ASN A 299 19.69 48.30 -15.28
C ASN A 299 19.01 47.54 -14.13
N GLU A 300 18.08 48.17 -13.41
CA GLU A 300 17.31 47.51 -12.34
C GLU A 300 16.43 46.38 -12.92
N TYR A 301 15.78 46.63 -14.06
CA TYR A 301 14.98 45.63 -14.76
C TYR A 301 15.82 44.42 -15.19
N ASN A 302 17.00 44.66 -15.77
CA ASN A 302 17.91 43.60 -16.18
C ASN A 302 18.42 42.79 -14.99
N GLN A 303 18.74 43.43 -13.87
CA GLN A 303 19.13 42.73 -12.64
C GLN A 303 17.99 41.85 -12.11
N LYS A 304 16.76 42.38 -12.03
CA LYS A 304 15.59 41.60 -11.59
C LYS A 304 15.30 40.42 -12.52
N THR A 305 15.54 40.58 -13.82
CA THR A 305 15.39 39.50 -14.80
C THR A 305 16.38 38.38 -14.54
N GLN A 306 17.65 38.70 -14.28
CA GLN A 306 18.66 37.72 -13.90
C GLN A 306 18.33 37.03 -12.56
N ASP A 307 17.81 37.77 -11.59
CA ASP A 307 17.38 37.19 -10.31
C ASP A 307 16.24 36.18 -10.51
N ILE A 308 15.28 36.48 -11.39
CA ILE A 308 14.19 35.56 -11.77
C ILE A 308 14.74 34.31 -12.46
N GLU A 309 15.68 34.44 -13.39
CA GLU A 309 16.33 33.30 -14.05
C GLU A 309 17.03 32.38 -13.05
N ASN A 310 17.77 32.96 -12.09
CA ASN A 310 18.41 32.20 -11.02
C ASN A 310 17.40 31.51 -10.10
N LEU A 311 16.30 32.18 -9.75
CA LEU A 311 15.22 31.59 -8.96
C LEU A 311 14.54 30.43 -9.69
N ASN A 312 14.31 30.56 -11.00
CA ASN A 312 13.73 29.49 -11.81
C ASN A 312 14.66 28.26 -11.85
N LYS A 313 15.97 28.47 -12.03
CA LYS A 313 16.94 27.38 -11.97
C LYS A 313 16.93 26.66 -10.62
N ASN A 314 16.88 27.40 -9.52
CA ASN A 314 16.77 26.81 -8.19
C ASN A 314 15.45 26.05 -8.00
N MET A 315 14.35 26.54 -8.58
CA MET A 315 13.06 25.83 -8.57
C MET A 315 13.14 24.51 -9.33
N ASP A 316 13.79 24.48 -10.48
CA ASP A 316 13.98 23.26 -11.27
C ASP A 316 14.80 22.21 -10.50
N GLU A 317 15.87 22.64 -9.80
CA GLU A 317 16.65 21.77 -8.92
C GLU A 317 15.80 21.19 -7.78
N ILE A 318 14.97 22.01 -7.13
CA ILE A 318 14.04 21.56 -6.06
C ILE A 318 13.00 20.58 -6.61
N LEU A 319 12.47 20.82 -7.81
CA LEU A 319 11.50 19.93 -8.44
C LEU A 319 12.09 18.55 -8.72
N ASN A 320 13.34 18.51 -9.21
CA ASN A 320 14.07 17.27 -9.43
C ASN A 320 14.35 16.52 -8.11
N ASP A 321 14.80 17.22 -7.06
CA ASP A 321 14.97 16.61 -5.73
C ASP A 321 13.66 16.04 -5.19
N LEU A 322 12.54 16.73 -5.42
CA LEU A 322 11.22 16.29 -4.97
C LEU A 322 10.72 15.06 -5.74
N GLU A 323 11.12 14.89 -7.00
CA GLU A 323 10.89 13.68 -7.79
C GLU A 323 11.67 12.49 -7.21
N ILE A 324 12.97 12.67 -6.93
CA ILE A 324 13.81 11.65 -6.29
C ILE A 324 13.23 11.23 -4.93
N VAL A 325 12.75 12.18 -4.11
CA VAL A 325 12.11 11.88 -2.82
C VAL A 325 10.82 11.06 -3.00
N LYS A 326 10.01 11.35 -4.02
CA LYS A 326 8.80 10.57 -4.32
C LYS A 326 9.14 9.13 -4.71
N GLU A 327 10.13 8.94 -5.57
CA GLU A 327 10.59 7.60 -5.96
C GLU A 327 11.13 6.83 -4.76
N THR A 328 11.99 7.46 -3.95
CA THR A 328 12.55 6.86 -2.74
C THR A 328 11.46 6.48 -1.75
N LYS A 329 10.45 7.34 -1.56
CA LYS A 329 9.29 7.04 -0.71
C LYS A 329 8.54 5.80 -1.19
N GLN A 330 8.37 5.65 -2.51
CA GLN A 330 7.67 4.51 -3.09
C GLN A 330 8.44 3.20 -2.84
N LEU A 331 9.76 3.20 -3.05
CA LEU A 331 10.62 2.04 -2.75
C LEU A 331 10.55 1.64 -1.27
N VAL A 332 10.57 2.61 -0.35
CA VAL A 332 10.45 2.35 1.10
C VAL A 332 9.07 1.75 1.45
N ILE A 333 8.00 2.20 0.81
CA ILE A 333 6.66 1.62 1.01
C ILE A 333 6.64 0.15 0.59
N GLU A 334 7.21 -0.17 -0.58
CA GLU A 334 7.30 -1.54 -1.09
C GLU A 334 8.11 -2.45 -0.16
N GLU A 335 9.25 -1.96 0.36
CA GLU A 335 10.06 -2.71 1.34
C GLU A 335 9.30 -2.97 2.65
N ILE A 336 8.55 -1.96 3.15
CA ILE A 336 7.71 -2.11 4.35
C ILE A 336 6.60 -3.14 4.11
N GLU A 337 5.99 -3.20 2.93
CA GLU A 337 4.95 -4.19 2.61
C GLU A 337 5.51 -5.61 2.59
N VAL A 338 6.68 -5.82 1.98
CA VAL A 338 7.37 -7.12 2.00
C VAL A 338 7.66 -7.56 3.42
N GLU A 339 8.18 -6.66 4.27
CA GLU A 339 8.49 -7.04 5.66
C GLU A 339 7.25 -7.22 6.54
N LYS A 340 6.13 -6.54 6.24
CA LYS A 340 4.85 -6.83 6.89
C LYS A 340 4.37 -8.24 6.58
N GLU A 341 4.49 -8.69 5.33
CA GLU A 341 4.09 -10.05 4.93
C GLU A 341 4.95 -11.11 5.63
N LYS A 342 6.27 -10.89 5.69
CA LYS A 342 7.19 -11.79 6.41
C LYS A 342 6.89 -11.84 7.91
N ASN A 343 6.62 -10.70 8.54
CA ASN A 343 6.21 -10.65 9.94
C ASN A 343 4.88 -11.36 10.18
N ALA A 344 3.91 -11.26 9.26
CA ALA A 344 2.65 -11.98 9.38
C ALA A 344 2.86 -13.51 9.38
N LYS A 345 3.72 -14.02 8.49
CA LYS A 345 4.11 -15.45 8.46
C LYS A 345 4.78 -15.89 9.75
N LEU A 346 5.72 -15.10 10.29
CA LEU A 346 6.37 -15.39 11.57
C LEU A 346 5.39 -15.38 12.75
N VAL A 347 4.38 -14.50 12.75
CA VAL A 347 3.33 -14.48 13.78
C VAL A 347 2.49 -15.76 13.72
N GLU A 348 2.13 -16.22 12.53
CA GLU A 348 1.40 -17.48 12.35
C GLU A 348 2.23 -18.69 12.80
N GLU A 349 3.51 -18.77 12.40
CA GLU A 349 4.43 -19.82 12.85
C GLU A 349 4.58 -19.84 14.38
N ASN A 350 4.72 -18.68 15.03
CA ASN A 350 4.79 -18.58 16.48
C ASN A 350 3.48 -19.00 17.16
N SER A 351 2.33 -18.69 16.55
CA SER A 351 1.04 -19.13 17.08
C SER A 351 0.90 -20.65 17.01
N ASN A 352 1.32 -21.27 15.91
CA ASN A 352 1.34 -22.73 15.74
C ASN A 352 2.28 -23.38 16.75
N LEU A 353 3.49 -22.85 16.91
CA LEU A 353 4.49 -23.36 17.85
C LEU A 353 3.98 -23.30 19.30
N ASN A 354 3.30 -22.21 19.68
CA ASN A 354 2.68 -22.09 20.99
C ASN A 354 1.58 -23.13 21.24
N SER A 355 0.77 -23.45 20.22
CA SER A 355 -0.22 -24.53 20.31
C SER A 355 0.47 -25.88 20.56
N THR A 356 1.52 -26.19 19.81
CA THR A 356 2.31 -27.41 20.01
C THR A 356 2.93 -27.48 21.41
N ILE A 357 3.44 -26.36 21.92
CA ILE A 357 3.99 -26.30 23.29
C ILE A 357 2.90 -26.61 24.32
N GLN A 358 1.68 -26.09 24.16
CA GLN A 358 0.56 -26.39 25.07
C GLN A 358 0.16 -27.87 25.03
N GLU A 359 0.10 -28.46 23.83
CA GLU A 359 -0.18 -29.89 23.67
C GLU A 359 0.88 -30.76 24.35
N LEU A 360 2.16 -30.46 24.12
CA LEU A 360 3.28 -31.17 24.76
C LEU A 360 3.28 -31.00 26.28
N SER A 361 2.94 -29.81 26.79
CA SER A 361 2.79 -29.58 28.23
C SER A 361 1.69 -30.46 28.82
N THR A 362 0.54 -30.55 28.14
CA THR A 362 -0.58 -31.40 28.57
C THR A 362 -0.19 -32.89 28.57
N GLN A 363 0.53 -33.34 27.54
CA GLN A 363 1.03 -34.71 27.48
C GLN A 363 2.03 -35.01 28.60
N LYS A 364 2.93 -34.07 28.88
CA LYS A 364 3.88 -34.18 30.00
C LYS A 364 3.13 -34.33 31.33
N ASP A 365 2.14 -33.49 31.59
CA ASP A 365 1.37 -33.54 32.85
C ASP A 365 0.63 -34.87 32.99
N ASN A 366 0.09 -35.41 31.90
CA ASN A 366 -0.56 -36.73 31.90
C ASN A 366 0.43 -37.86 32.21
N LEU A 367 1.62 -37.84 31.58
CA LEU A 367 2.68 -38.82 31.85
C LEU A 367 3.19 -38.73 33.29
N GLU A 368 3.32 -37.51 33.82
CA GLU A 368 3.73 -37.28 35.21
C GLU A 368 2.69 -37.84 36.19
N ASN A 369 1.40 -37.67 35.92
CA ASN A 369 0.33 -38.28 36.71
C ASN A 369 0.36 -39.81 36.64
N GLU A 370 0.57 -40.39 35.46
CA GLU A 370 0.69 -41.85 35.30
C GLU A 370 1.91 -42.41 36.05
N TYR A 371 3.05 -41.72 35.95
CA TYR A 371 4.27 -42.06 36.68
C TYR A 371 4.05 -42.04 38.20
N ASN A 372 3.38 -41.00 38.72
CA ASN A 372 3.07 -40.88 40.13
C ASN A 372 2.14 -42.02 40.60
N GLN A 373 1.11 -42.35 39.81
CA GLN A 373 0.23 -43.47 40.11
C GLN A 373 1.00 -44.81 40.14
N LYS A 374 1.86 -45.06 39.16
CA LYS A 374 2.70 -46.26 39.12
C LYS A 374 3.66 -46.35 40.31
N THR A 375 4.20 -45.22 40.74
CA THR A 375 5.04 -45.15 41.94
C THR A 375 4.25 -45.56 43.18
N GLN A 376 3.03 -45.06 43.33
CA GLN A 376 2.15 -45.43 44.45
C GLN A 376 1.72 -46.91 44.39
N ASP A 377 1.44 -47.45 43.21
CA ASP A 377 1.16 -48.88 43.02
C ASP A 377 2.34 -49.75 43.48
N ILE A 378 3.58 -49.34 43.16
CA ILE A 378 4.80 -50.02 43.60
C ILE A 378 4.96 -49.96 45.13
N GLU A 379 4.72 -48.82 45.76
CA GLU A 379 4.76 -48.70 47.23
C GLU A 379 3.75 -49.64 47.90
N ASN A 380 2.52 -49.72 47.37
CA ASN A 380 1.51 -50.64 47.88
C ASN A 380 1.91 -52.12 47.69
N LEU A 381 2.47 -52.47 46.53
CA LEU A 381 2.99 -53.82 46.27
C LEU A 381 4.13 -54.19 47.22
N ASN A 382 5.05 -53.26 47.50
CA ASN A 382 6.13 -53.48 48.46
C ASN A 382 5.58 -53.71 49.87
N LYS A 383 4.59 -52.93 50.31
CA LYS A 383 3.94 -53.16 51.60
C LYS A 383 3.28 -54.53 51.69
N ASN A 384 2.57 -54.96 50.64
CA ASN A 384 1.99 -56.30 50.58
C ASN A 384 3.07 -57.39 50.59
N MET A 385 4.21 -57.17 49.93
CA MET A 385 5.35 -58.08 49.97
C MET A 385 5.91 -58.21 51.39
N ASP A 386 6.06 -57.10 52.11
CA ASP A 386 6.53 -57.09 53.50
C ASP A 386 5.56 -57.87 54.42
N GLU A 387 4.25 -57.71 54.24
CA GLU A 387 3.23 -58.49 54.96
C GLU A 387 3.36 -60.00 54.67
N ILE A 388 3.52 -60.39 53.39
CA ILE A 388 3.72 -61.79 53.01
C ILE A 388 5.02 -62.35 53.59
N LEU A 389 6.10 -61.57 53.61
CA LEU A 389 7.39 -61.99 54.18
C LEU A 389 7.26 -62.24 55.69
N ASN A 390 6.51 -61.40 56.40
CA ASN A 390 6.22 -61.58 57.82
C ASN A 390 5.34 -62.83 58.06
N ASP A 391 4.29 -63.05 57.26
CA ASP A 391 3.48 -64.26 57.33
C ASP A 391 4.33 -65.52 57.07
N LEU A 392 5.25 -65.45 56.11
CA LEU A 392 6.15 -66.55 55.78
C LEU A 392 7.13 -66.86 56.94
N GLU A 393 7.55 -65.85 57.68
CA GLU A 393 8.36 -66.01 58.90
C GLU A 393 7.55 -66.71 60.00
N ILE A 394 6.31 -66.27 60.26
CA ILE A 394 5.39 -66.92 61.20
C ILE A 394 5.14 -68.39 60.82
N VAL A 395 4.95 -68.69 59.53
CA VAL A 395 4.77 -70.06 59.05
C VAL A 395 6.03 -70.90 59.27
N LYS A 396 7.23 -70.33 59.07
CA LYS A 396 8.50 -71.03 59.35
C LYS A 396 8.63 -71.35 60.83
N GLU A 397 8.34 -70.40 61.71
CA GLU A 397 8.35 -70.61 63.16
C GLU A 397 7.34 -71.66 63.59
N THR A 398 6.10 -71.57 63.08
CA THR A 398 5.04 -72.54 63.36
C THR A 398 5.42 -73.94 62.87
N LYS A 399 5.99 -74.04 61.65
CA LYS A 399 6.51 -75.31 61.12
C LYS A 399 7.56 -75.91 62.04
N GLN A 400 8.47 -75.09 62.60
CA GLN A 400 9.51 -75.55 63.51
C GLN A 400 8.90 -76.10 64.81
N LEU A 401 7.94 -75.40 65.40
CA LEU A 401 7.21 -75.88 66.60
C LEU A 401 6.48 -77.20 66.35
N VAL A 402 5.83 -77.36 65.19
CA VAL A 402 5.16 -78.61 64.82
C VAL A 402 6.16 -79.76 64.63
N ILE A 403 7.35 -79.50 64.08
CA ILE A 403 8.42 -80.50 63.98
C ILE A 403 8.84 -80.97 65.38
N GLU A 404 9.04 -80.03 66.31
CA GLU A 404 9.40 -80.34 67.70
C GLU A 404 8.30 -81.16 68.40
N GLU A 405 7.02 -80.82 68.20
CA GLU A 405 5.88 -81.58 68.74
C GLU A 405 5.82 -83.01 68.16
N ILE A 406 6.05 -83.16 66.84
CA ILE A 406 6.14 -84.47 66.20
C ILE A 406 7.30 -85.31 66.76
N GLU A 407 8.45 -84.70 67.05
CA GLU A 407 9.58 -85.41 67.67
C GLU A 407 9.24 -85.91 69.08
N VAL A 408 8.58 -85.08 69.90
CA VAL A 408 8.09 -85.48 71.23
C VAL A 408 7.09 -86.64 71.13
N GLU A 409 6.11 -86.57 70.24
CA GLU A 409 5.13 -87.65 70.05
C GLU A 409 5.77 -88.91 69.44
N LYS A 410 6.79 -88.79 68.58
CA LYS A 410 7.59 -89.94 68.12
C LYS A 410 8.30 -90.64 69.28
N GLU A 411 8.90 -89.88 70.20
CA GLU A 411 9.59 -90.45 71.37
C GLU A 411 8.59 -91.17 72.30
N LYS A 412 7.41 -90.58 72.51
CA LYS A 412 6.33 -91.18 73.29
C LYS A 412 5.79 -92.46 72.64
N ASN A 413 5.58 -92.45 71.32
CA ASN A 413 5.19 -93.65 70.58
C ASN A 413 6.27 -94.74 70.64
N ALA A 414 7.57 -94.39 70.59
CA ALA A 414 8.64 -95.36 70.75
C ALA A 414 8.61 -96.04 72.13
N LYS A 415 8.36 -95.27 73.20
CA LYS A 415 8.16 -95.82 74.56
C LYS A 415 6.96 -96.76 74.63
N LEU A 416 5.82 -96.38 74.04
CA LEU A 416 4.63 -97.25 73.99
C LEU A 416 4.87 -98.54 73.17
N VAL A 417 5.64 -98.47 72.09
CA VAL A 417 6.02 -99.66 71.31
C VAL A 417 6.89 -100.61 72.14
N GLU A 418 7.86 -100.08 72.89
CA GLU A 418 8.69 -100.86 73.81
C GLU A 418 7.83 -101.50 74.92
N GLU A 419 6.91 -100.73 75.50
CA GLU A 419 5.98 -101.21 76.53
C GLU A 419 5.06 -102.33 76.00
N ASN A 420 4.51 -102.17 74.79
CA ASN A 420 3.73 -103.22 74.12
C ASN A 420 4.56 -104.46 73.80
N SER A 421 5.84 -104.30 73.42
CA SER A 421 6.75 -105.44 73.20
C SER A 421 6.97 -106.22 74.51
N ASN A 422 7.19 -105.52 75.62
CA ASN A 422 7.35 -106.13 76.94
C ASN A 422 6.06 -106.85 77.39
N LEU A 423 4.91 -106.22 77.13
CA LEU A 423 3.61 -106.82 77.44
C LEU A 423 3.37 -108.08 76.60
N ASN A 424 3.71 -108.06 75.31
CA ASN A 424 3.63 -109.24 74.44
C ASN A 424 4.55 -110.37 74.92
N SER A 425 5.77 -110.06 75.37
CA SER A 425 6.66 -111.05 75.99
C SER A 425 6.01 -111.69 77.23
N THR A 426 5.41 -110.86 78.09
CA THR A 426 4.68 -111.34 79.28
C THR A 426 3.50 -112.24 78.89
N ILE A 427 2.74 -111.85 77.87
CA ILE A 427 1.63 -112.66 77.34
C ILE A 427 2.15 -114.02 76.83
N GLN A 428 3.28 -114.06 76.13
CA GLN A 428 3.88 -115.32 75.68
C GLN A 428 4.32 -116.21 76.86
N GLU A 429 4.92 -115.64 77.90
CA GLU A 429 5.29 -116.38 79.10
C GLU A 429 4.06 -116.97 79.80
N LEU A 430 3.01 -116.16 79.98
CA LEU A 430 1.74 -116.61 80.57
C LEU A 430 1.05 -117.68 79.70
N SER A 431 1.11 -117.57 78.38
CA SER A 431 0.59 -118.60 77.47
C SER A 431 1.35 -119.92 77.65
N THR A 432 2.67 -119.86 77.75
CA THR A 432 3.51 -121.05 77.98
C THR A 432 3.19 -121.70 79.34
N GLN A 433 2.99 -120.89 80.39
CA GLN A 433 2.56 -121.38 81.69
C GLN A 433 1.17 -122.04 81.65
N LYS A 434 0.23 -121.43 80.92
CA LYS A 434 -1.10 -121.99 80.70
C LYS A 434 -1.00 -123.34 80.01
N ASP A 435 -0.22 -123.46 78.93
CA ASP A 435 -0.05 -124.72 78.20
C ASP A 435 0.57 -125.81 79.08
N ASN A 436 1.53 -125.46 79.95
CA ASN A 436 2.10 -126.40 80.92
C ASN A 436 1.06 -126.89 81.94
N LEU A 437 0.24 -125.99 82.48
CA LEU A 437 -0.85 -126.33 83.40
C LEU A 437 -1.93 -127.19 82.71
N GLU A 438 -2.26 -126.89 81.47
CA GLU A 438 -3.23 -127.63 80.66
C GLU A 438 -2.71 -129.06 80.39
N ASN A 439 -1.42 -129.22 80.10
CA ASN A 439 -0.79 -130.54 80.00
C ASN A 439 -0.80 -131.31 81.33
N GLU A 440 -0.54 -130.66 82.47
CA GLU A 440 -0.62 -131.28 83.79
C GLU A 440 -2.06 -131.72 84.13
N TYR A 441 -3.04 -130.89 83.80
CA TYR A 441 -4.46 -131.21 83.95
C TYR A 441 -4.87 -132.43 83.09
N ASN A 442 -4.44 -132.48 81.82
CA ASN A 442 -4.72 -133.59 80.94
C ASN A 442 -4.09 -134.90 81.43
N GLN A 443 -2.85 -134.84 81.93
CA GLN A 443 -2.17 -136.00 82.51
C GLN A 443 -2.93 -136.55 83.73
N LYS A 444 -3.35 -135.67 84.66
CA LYS A 444 -4.16 -136.09 85.82
C LYS A 444 -5.51 -136.68 85.43
N THR A 445 -6.13 -136.17 84.37
CA THR A 445 -7.41 -136.70 83.86
C THR A 445 -7.23 -138.13 83.35
N GLN A 446 -6.14 -138.40 82.65
CA GLN A 446 -5.80 -139.72 82.13
C GLN A 446 -5.47 -140.73 83.26
N ASP A 447 -4.84 -140.27 84.33
CA ASP A 447 -4.60 -141.08 85.53
C ASP A 447 -5.93 -141.50 86.21
N ILE A 448 -6.93 -140.61 86.24
CA ILE A 448 -8.27 -140.90 86.77
C ILE A 448 -9.01 -141.93 85.91
N GLU A 449 -8.95 -141.82 84.58
CA GLU A 449 -9.55 -142.82 83.67
C GLU A 449 -8.97 -144.23 83.88
N ASN A 450 -7.65 -144.33 84.04
CA ASN A 450 -6.99 -145.61 84.31
C ASN A 450 -7.41 -146.21 85.65
N LEU A 451 -7.58 -145.38 86.68
CA LEU A 451 -8.09 -145.78 88.00
C LEU A 451 -9.53 -146.31 87.93
N ASN A 452 -10.40 -145.67 87.15
CA ASN A 452 -11.78 -146.12 86.98
C ASN A 452 -11.86 -147.47 86.25
N LYS A 453 -11.02 -147.69 85.24
CA LYS A 453 -10.97 -148.97 84.52
C LYS A 453 -10.57 -150.14 85.42
N ASN A 454 -9.62 -149.90 86.33
CA ASN A 454 -9.22 -150.90 87.34
C ASN A 454 -10.35 -151.18 88.36
N MET A 455 -11.18 -150.18 88.67
CA MET A 455 -12.34 -150.36 89.57
C MET A 455 -13.40 -151.28 88.94
N ASP A 456 -13.66 -151.13 87.63
CA ASP A 456 -14.65 -151.94 86.91
C ASP A 456 -14.28 -153.43 86.84
N GLU A 457 -12.99 -153.76 86.68
CA GLU A 457 -12.50 -155.15 86.70
C GLU A 457 -12.72 -155.83 88.07
N ILE A 458 -12.47 -155.11 89.17
CA ILE A 458 -12.65 -155.63 90.53
C ILE A 458 -14.14 -155.89 90.85
N LEU A 459 -15.04 -155.05 90.35
CA LEU A 459 -16.47 -155.23 90.54
C LEU A 459 -17.00 -156.50 89.85
N ASN A 460 -16.45 -156.84 88.69
CA ASN A 460 -16.83 -158.02 87.93
C ASN A 460 -16.37 -159.32 88.62
N ASP A 461 -15.16 -159.35 89.20
CA ASP A 461 -14.65 -160.48 89.96
C ASP A 461 -15.50 -160.77 91.23
N LEU A 462 -16.06 -159.73 91.84
CA LEU A 462 -16.89 -159.82 93.05
C LEU A 462 -18.25 -160.50 92.78
N GLU A 463 -18.77 -160.41 91.56
CA GLU A 463 -20.03 -161.01 91.16
C GLU A 463 -19.91 -162.53 90.96
N ILE A 464 -18.78 -162.99 90.39
CA ILE A 464 -18.46 -164.42 90.20
C ILE A 464 -18.31 -165.15 91.55
N VAL A 465 -17.72 -164.49 92.55
CA VAL A 465 -17.57 -165.05 93.90
C VAL A 465 -18.92 -165.24 94.60
N LYS A 466 -19.90 -164.37 94.34
CA LYS A 466 -21.25 -164.47 94.91
C LYS A 466 -22.00 -165.70 94.41
N GLU A 467 -21.94 -166.01 93.12
CA GLU A 467 -22.61 -167.19 92.55
C GLU A 467 -21.99 -168.50 93.05
N THR A 468 -20.66 -168.54 93.16
CA THR A 468 -19.93 -169.72 93.63
C THR A 468 -20.27 -170.08 95.08
N LYS A 469 -20.50 -169.06 95.93
CA LYS A 469 -20.91 -169.24 97.34
C LYS A 469 -22.26 -169.95 97.48
N GLN A 470 -23.18 -169.78 96.53
CA GLN A 470 -24.55 -170.28 96.63
C GLN A 470 -24.63 -171.79 96.32
N LEU A 471 -23.75 -172.31 95.46
CA LEU A 471 -23.66 -173.73 95.11
C LEU A 471 -23.09 -174.59 96.27
N VAL A 472 -22.11 -174.08 97.01
CA VAL A 472 -21.47 -174.80 98.14
C VAL A 472 -22.43 -175.04 99.31
N ILE A 473 -23.43 -174.17 99.50
CA ILE A 473 -24.41 -174.31 100.57
C ILE A 473 -25.35 -175.52 100.33
N GLN A 474 -25.68 -175.83 99.07
CA GLN A 474 -26.54 -176.97 98.74
C GLN A 474 -25.85 -178.33 98.97
N GLU A 475 -24.53 -178.43 98.78
CA GLU A 475 -23.79 -179.67 99.04
C GLU A 475 -23.68 -180.00 100.54
N ILE A 476 -23.62 -178.99 101.41
CA ILE A 476 -23.46 -179.17 102.86
C ILE A 476 -24.74 -179.76 103.51
N GLU A 477 -25.93 -179.48 102.97
CA GLU A 477 -27.19 -180.01 103.52
C GLU A 477 -27.38 -181.50 103.23
N VAL A 478 -26.93 -181.98 102.08
CA VAL A 478 -26.99 -183.41 101.71
C VAL A 478 -26.12 -184.27 102.64
N GLU A 479 -24.95 -183.76 103.04
CA GLU A 479 -24.00 -184.55 103.83
C GLU A 479 -24.29 -184.54 105.34
N LYS A 480 -25.11 -183.60 105.82
CA LYS A 480 -25.69 -183.65 107.18
C LYS A 480 -26.70 -184.79 107.34
N GLU A 481 -27.44 -185.13 106.30
CA GLU A 481 -28.48 -186.18 106.33
C GLU A 481 -27.88 -187.60 106.43
N LYS A 482 -26.62 -187.76 106.00
CA LYS A 482 -25.84 -189.00 106.11
C LYS A 482 -25.21 -189.22 107.48
N ASN A 483 -24.69 -188.16 108.09
CA ASN A 483 -23.91 -188.27 109.34
C ASN A 483 -24.79 -188.57 110.56
N THR A 484 -26.06 -188.18 110.54
CA THR A 484 -26.98 -188.43 111.66
C THR A 484 -27.34 -189.91 111.79
N LYS A 485 -27.33 -190.68 110.68
CA LYS A 485 -27.54 -192.14 110.70
C LYS A 485 -26.36 -192.95 111.28
N LEU A 486 -25.16 -192.36 111.40
CA LEU A 486 -23.96 -193.04 111.91
C LEU A 486 -23.69 -192.79 113.40
N VAL A 487 -24.30 -191.76 114.00
CA VAL A 487 -23.99 -191.37 115.39
C VAL A 487 -24.79 -192.16 116.44
N GLU A 488 -26.03 -192.60 116.17
CA GLU A 488 -26.79 -193.34 117.19
C GLU A 488 -26.56 -194.86 117.17
N GLU A 489 -26.01 -195.44 116.09
CA GLU A 489 -25.45 -196.80 116.13
C GLU A 489 -24.25 -196.90 117.10
N ASN A 490 -23.46 -195.83 117.25
CA ASN A 490 -22.26 -195.80 118.09
C ASN A 490 -22.52 -195.62 119.60
N SER A 491 -23.66 -195.06 120.01
CA SER A 491 -24.00 -194.94 121.43
C SER A 491 -24.52 -196.25 122.03
N SER A 492 -25.03 -197.17 121.19
CA SER A 492 -25.42 -198.54 121.58
C SER A 492 -24.25 -199.43 122.01
N LEU A 493 -23.02 -199.07 121.61
CA LEU A 493 -21.78 -199.80 121.89
C LEU A 493 -20.99 -199.24 123.07
N THR A 494 -21.23 -197.98 123.44
CA THR A 494 -20.27 -197.29 124.29
C THR A 494 -20.33 -197.75 125.73
N ILE A 495 -21.47 -197.82 126.44
CA ILE A 495 -21.38 -197.98 127.91
C ILE A 495 -22.30 -199.08 128.49
N ASN A 496 -22.46 -200.16 127.71
CA ASN A 496 -22.31 -201.54 128.22
C ASN A 496 -20.88 -201.81 128.79
N ILE A 497 -19.96 -200.83 128.69
CA ILE A 497 -18.57 -200.86 129.19
C ILE A 497 -18.40 -200.29 130.61
N GLU A 498 -19.28 -199.42 131.13
CA GLU A 498 -19.18 -198.97 132.55
C GLU A 498 -19.96 -199.89 133.53
N GLU A 499 -20.89 -200.71 133.04
CA GLU A 499 -21.38 -201.90 133.76
C GLU A 499 -20.26 -202.93 134.05
N LEU A 500 -19.08 -202.82 133.41
CA LEU A 500 -17.93 -203.72 133.62
C LEU A 500 -16.78 -203.10 134.41
N LEU A 501 -16.79 -201.79 134.71
CA LEU A 501 -15.61 -201.08 135.18
C LEU A 501 -15.58 -200.67 136.66
N SER A 502 -16.59 -200.97 137.48
CA SER A 502 -16.38 -200.88 138.93
C SER A 502 -17.17 -201.83 139.84
N ASP A 503 -17.70 -202.90 139.26
CA ASP A 503 -17.65 -204.23 139.90
C ASP A 503 -16.18 -204.67 140.17
N ILE A 504 -15.18 -203.92 139.65
CA ILE A 504 -13.74 -204.13 139.86
C ILE A 504 -13.17 -203.43 141.12
N ILE A 505 -13.83 -202.46 141.77
CA ILE A 505 -13.35 -201.83 143.03
C ILE A 505 -14.21 -202.22 144.27
N HIS A 506 -15.06 -203.24 144.11
CA HIS A 506 -15.50 -204.06 145.25
C HIS A 506 -14.43 -205.09 145.68
N ILE A 507 -13.31 -205.25 144.94
CA ILE A 507 -12.36 -206.39 145.09
C ILE A 507 -10.90 -205.94 145.39
N LYS A 508 -10.65 -204.67 145.75
CA LYS A 508 -9.44 -204.28 146.51
C LYS A 508 -9.84 -203.85 147.92
N GLU A 509 -10.47 -204.74 148.66
CA GLU A 509 -9.79 -205.63 149.61
C GLU A 509 -8.96 -204.84 150.66
N MET A 510 -9.46 -204.77 151.89
CA MET A 510 -9.48 -205.91 152.83
C MET A 510 -8.09 -206.42 153.23
N LYS A 511 -7.05 -205.57 153.24
CA LYS A 511 -5.80 -205.88 153.94
C LYS A 511 -5.18 -204.72 154.73
N LYS A 512 -5.91 -204.20 155.74
CA LYS A 512 -5.52 -204.32 157.17
C LYS A 512 -6.63 -203.89 158.11
#